data_AF-A0A2L0QXY4-F1
#
_entry.id   AF-A0A2L0QXY4-F1
#
_cell.length_a   1.000
_cell.length_b   1.000
_cell.length_c   1.000
_cell.angle_alpha   90.00
_cell.angle_beta   90.00
_cell.angle_gamma   90.00
#
_symmetry.space_group_name_H-M   'P 1'
#
loop_
_entity.id
_entity.type
_entity.pdbx_description
1 polymer ?
#
loop_
_entity_poly.entity_id
_entity_poly.type
_entity_poly.pdbx_seq_one_letter_code
_entity_poly.pdbx_strand_id
1 'polypeptide(L)' 'MTRIFRTRWDIVEQRDMVEVSFNGKFVQMGIVDEFSLDGDFVWLLDPLGERRLIHAHDGYDLVKLDR' A
#
# COMPACT_ATOMS: atom_id res chain seq x y z
N MET A 1 -0.36 18.54 13.88
CA MET A 1 0.93 18.01 13.39
C MET A 1 0.68 16.59 12.90
N THR A 2 0.31 16.40 11.64
CA THR A 2 0.08 15.06 11.10
C THR A 2 1.42 14.55 10.59
N ARG A 3 2.03 13.66 11.36
CA ARG A 3 3.26 12.98 10.97
C ARG A 3 2.87 11.98 9.88
N ILE A 4 2.99 12.39 8.63
CA ILE A 4 2.80 11.50 7.48
C ILE A 4 3.97 10.53 7.50
N PHE A 5 3.79 9.37 8.10
CA PHE A 5 4.71 8.27 7.92
C PHE A 5 4.50 7.81 6.48
N ARG A 6 5.33 8.31 5.54
CA ARG A 6 5.58 7.60 4.28
C ARG A 6 5.97 6.20 4.71
N THR A 7 5.05 5.25 4.59
CA THR A 7 5.35 3.87 4.89
C THR A 7 6.35 3.49 3.82
N ARG A 8 7.58 3.19 4.24
CA ARG A 8 8.55 2.60 3.34
C ARG A 8 7.90 1.34 2.79
N TRP A 9 7.88 1.19 1.48
CA TRP A 9 7.38 -0.02 0.83
C TRP A 9 8.03 -1.29 1.43
N ASP A 10 9.22 -1.13 2.01
CA ASP A 10 9.99 -2.15 2.74
C ASP A 10 9.40 -2.64 4.09
N ILE A 11 8.33 -2.01 4.61
CA ILE A 11 7.78 -2.36 5.94
C ILE A 11 6.35 -2.89 5.90
N VAL A 12 5.78 -3.09 4.71
CA VAL A 12 4.46 -3.75 4.61
C VAL A 12 4.61 -5.26 4.60
N GLU A 13 3.80 -5.93 5.39
CA GLU A 13 3.75 -7.39 5.46
C GLU A 13 2.46 -7.93 4.86
N GLN A 14 2.45 -9.22 4.54
CA GLN A 14 1.22 -9.89 4.13
C GLN A 14 0.15 -9.72 5.21
N ARG A 15 -1.08 -9.40 4.79
CA ARG A 15 -2.27 -9.13 5.61
C ARG A 15 -2.31 -7.76 6.28
N ASP A 16 -1.32 -6.90 6.07
CA ASP A 16 -1.39 -5.50 6.51
C ASP A 16 -2.49 -4.75 5.77
N MET A 17 -3.23 -3.92 6.49
CA MET A 17 -4.17 -2.99 5.90
C MET A 17 -3.43 -1.71 5.53
N VAL A 18 -3.53 -1.30 4.27
CA VAL A 18 -2.86 -0.10 3.76
C VAL A 18 -3.84 0.82 3.07
N GLU A 19 -3.57 2.11 3.19
CA GLU A 19 -4.15 3.16 2.36
C GLU A 19 -3.19 3.49 1.22
N VAL A 20 -3.71 3.53 0.00
CA VAL A 20 -2.97 3.91 -1.20
C VAL A 20 -3.36 5.32 -1.59
N SER A 21 -2.35 6.15 -1.83
CA SER A 21 -2.53 7.47 -2.41
C SER A 21 -1.68 7.66 -3.66
N PHE A 22 -2.13 8.52 -4.57
CA PHE A 22 -1.42 8.87 -5.80
C PHE A 22 -1.31 10.38 -5.87
N ASN A 23 -0.08 10.89 -5.93
CA ASN A 23 0.18 12.34 -5.85
C ASN A 23 -0.51 13.01 -4.65
N GLY A 24 -0.50 12.36 -3.50
CA GLY A 24 -1.12 12.85 -2.26
C GLY A 24 -2.66 12.81 -2.22
N LYS A 25 -3.30 12.19 -3.22
CA LYS A 25 -4.76 11.96 -3.24
C LYS A 25 -5.06 10.51 -2.92
N PHE A 26 -6.01 10.28 -2.02
CA PHE A 26 -6.52 8.94 -1.73
C PHE A 26 -7.01 8.24 -3.02
N VAL A 27 -6.59 6.99 -3.20
CA VAL A 27 -7.01 6.13 -4.32
C VAL A 27 -7.90 5.01 -3.80
N GLN A 28 -7.40 4.22 -2.84
CA GLN A 28 -8.11 3.08 -2.28
C GLN A 28 -7.52 2.63 -0.94
N MET A 29 -8.22 1.76 -0.24
CA MET A 29 -7.69 0.95 0.87
C MET A 29 -7.71 -0.51 0.48
N GLY A 30 -6.71 -1.27 0.91
CA GLY A 30 -6.65 -2.71 0.63
C GLY A 30 -5.83 -3.45 1.67
N ILE A 31 -5.90 -4.77 1.61
CA ILE A 31 -5.08 -5.68 2.39
C ILE A 31 -3.93 -6.15 1.52
N VAL A 32 -2.70 -6.08 2.00
CA VAL A 32 -1.54 -6.63 1.29
C VAL A 32 -1.67 -8.14 1.21
N ASP A 33 -1.72 -8.64 0.00
CA ASP A 33 -1.88 -10.06 -0.29
C ASP A 33 -0.54 -10.70 -0.65
N GLU A 34 0.31 -10.00 -1.39
CA GLU A 34 1.67 -10.41 -1.72
C GLU A 34 2.53 -9.16 -1.96
N PHE A 35 3.83 -9.26 -1.72
CA PHE A 35 4.78 -8.19 -2.01
C PHE A 35 6.04 -8.81 -2.62
N SER A 36 6.73 -8.03 -3.45
CA SER A 36 7.98 -8.46 -4.04
C SER A 36 9.12 -8.44 -3.02
N LEU A 37 10.09 -9.34 -3.19
CA LEU A 37 11.26 -9.43 -2.31
C LEU A 37 12.14 -8.17 -2.34
N ASP A 38 12.11 -7.43 -3.45
CA ASP A 38 12.78 -6.15 -3.63
C ASP A 38 11.97 -4.95 -3.12
N GLY A 39 10.70 -5.15 -2.73
CA GLY A 39 9.83 -4.10 -2.22
C GLY A 39 9.24 -3.17 -3.30
N ASP A 40 9.42 -3.49 -4.58
CA ASP A 40 9.06 -2.57 -5.67
C ASP A 40 7.57 -2.63 -6.08
N PHE A 41 6.90 -3.74 -5.79
CA PHE A 41 5.47 -3.91 -6.04
C PHE A 41 4.76 -4.66 -4.93
N VAL A 42 3.47 -4.36 -4.77
CA VAL A 42 2.56 -5.06 -3.87
C VAL A 42 1.26 -5.41 -4.58
N TRP A 43 0.71 -6.57 -4.26
CA TRP A 43 -0.65 -6.95 -4.58
C TRP A 43 -1.55 -6.59 -3.40
N LEU A 44 -2.59 -5.80 -3.67
CA LEU A 44 -3.62 -5.47 -2.70
C LEU A 44 -4.91 -6.19 -3.03
N LEU A 45 -5.56 -6.72 -2.01
CA LEU A 45 -6.95 -7.16 -2.05
C LEU A 45 -7.84 -6.00 -1.62
N ASP A 46 -8.67 -5.53 -2.53
CA ASP A 46 -9.74 -4.59 -2.23
C ASP A 46 -10.85 -5.28 -1.40
N PRO A 47 -11.74 -4.51 -0.73
CA PRO A 47 -12.85 -5.09 0.05
C PRO A 47 -13.80 -5.99 -0.73
N LEU A 48 -13.80 -5.88 -2.07
CA LEU A 48 -14.58 -6.72 -2.99
C LEU A 48 -13.87 -8.04 -3.35
N GLY A 49 -12.64 -8.27 -2.86
CA GLY A 49 -11.82 -9.44 -3.17
C GLY A 49 -11.07 -9.36 -4.50
N GLU A 50 -11.09 -8.20 -5.16
CA GLU A 50 -10.30 -7.97 -6.37
C GLU A 50 -8.84 -7.72 -6.01
N ARG A 51 -7.92 -8.35 -6.75
CA ARG A 51 -6.49 -8.11 -6.63
C ARG A 51 -6.07 -6.97 -7.55
N ARG A 52 -5.31 -6.01 -7.00
CA ARG A 52 -4.69 -4.92 -7.74
C ARG A 52 -3.19 -4.85 -7.47
N LEU A 53 -2.42 -4.77 -8.55
CA LEU A 53 -0.98 -4.57 -8.49
C LEU A 53 -0.67 -3.07 -8.38
N ILE A 54 0.15 -2.70 -7.41
CA ILE A 54 0.63 -1.33 -7.22
C ILE A 54 2.16 -1.35 -7.23
N HIS A 55 2.76 -0.47 -8.03
CA HIS A 55 4.21 -0.30 -8.11
C HIS A 55 4.66 0.98 -7.42
N ALA A 56 5.76 0.91 -6.68
CA ALA A 56 6.36 2.05 -5.98
C ALA A 56 6.79 3.17 -6.95
N HIS A 57 7.26 2.78 -8.14
CA HIS A 57 7.77 3.70 -9.15
C HIS A 57 6.69 4.46 -9.93
N ASP A 58 5.43 4.04 -9.82
CA ASP A 58 4.33 4.69 -10.54
C ASP A 58 3.88 6.00 -9.86
N GLY A 59 4.47 6.36 -8.71
CA GLY A 59 4.09 7.56 -7.95
C GLY A 59 2.94 7.32 -6.96
N TYR A 60 2.71 6.05 -6.61
CA TYR A 60 1.88 5.70 -5.47
C TYR A 60 2.66 5.85 -4.17
N ASP A 61 1.95 6.23 -3.12
CA ASP A 61 2.41 6.18 -1.74
C ASP A 61 1.52 5.22 -0.97
N LEU A 62 2.13 4.36 -0.14
CA LEU A 62 1.44 3.48 0.79
C LEU A 62 1.51 4.06 2.21
N VAL A 63 0.44 3.88 2.96
CA VAL A 63 0.39 4.14 4.40
C VAL A 63 -0.20 2.94 5.11
N LYS A 64 0.59 2.27 5.96
CA LYS A 64 0.08 1.21 6.83
C LYS A 64 -0.89 1.82 7.84
N LEU A 65 -2.06 1.21 7.95
CA LEU A 65 -3.05 1.53 8.96
C LEU A 65 -2.80 0.60 10.15
N ASP A 66 -2.05 1.08 11.14
CA ASP A 66 -1.99 0.41 12.44
C ASP A 66 -3.40 0.42 13.06
N ARG A 67 -3.96 -0.77 13.29
CA ARG A 67 -5.16 -0.97 14.12
C ARG A 67 -4.77 -1.41 15.51
#